data_AF-A0A0N5AR97-F1
#
_entry.id   AF-A0A0N5AR97-F1
#
_cell.length_a   1.000
_cell.length_b   1.000
_cell.length_c   1.000
_cell.angle_alpha   90.00
_cell.angle_beta   90.00
_cell.angle_gamma   90.00
#
_symmetry.space_group_name_H-M   'P 1'
#
loop_
_entity.id
_entity.type
_entity.pdbx_description
1 polymer ?
#
loop_
_entity_poly.entity_id
_entity_poly.type
_entity_poly.pdbx_seq_one_letter_code
_entity_poly.pdbx_strand_id
1 'polypeptide(L)'
;MSSRIKRLWQLGNPQLRVFLPDFWVRIVDTPKCGPGRLPKNCVKFEVDKRMSRHDVREYLEKIYELPVRDVRTFVKEDIDWLKVNVAKYRRALWKEEERKYAYVFLVSFNLLLML
;
A
#
# COMPACT_ATOMS: atom_id res chain seq x y z
N MET A 1 3.70 11.76 2.71
CA MET A 1 3.60 11.13 1.37
C MET A 1 4.74 11.60 0.44
N SER A 2 6.02 11.33 0.73
CA SER A 2 7.09 11.53 -0.27
C SER A 2 8.25 10.55 -0.06
N SER A 3 8.91 10.12 -1.15
CA SER A 3 10.12 9.30 -1.11
C SER A 3 11.40 10.11 -0.83
N ARG A 4 11.32 11.44 -0.88
CA ARG A 4 12.44 12.34 -0.60
C ARG A 4 12.86 12.27 0.86
N ILE A 5 14.11 12.61 1.12
CA ILE A 5 14.65 12.72 2.48
C ILE A 5 13.85 13.78 3.24
N LYS A 6 13.20 13.36 4.33
CA LYS A 6 12.43 14.26 5.18
C LYS A 6 13.39 15.13 5.99
N ARG A 7 13.03 16.41 6.15
CA ARG A 7 13.72 17.29 7.09
C ARG A 7 13.58 16.73 8.50
N LEU A 8 14.66 16.79 9.28
CA LEU A 8 14.63 16.41 10.68
C LEU A 8 13.64 17.31 11.43
N TRP A 9 12.73 16.69 12.18
CA TRP A 9 11.79 17.43 13.00
C TRP A 9 12.49 17.94 14.27
N GLN A 10 12.24 19.19 14.64
CA GLN A 10 12.71 19.83 15.87
C GLN A 10 11.51 20.47 16.57
N LEU A 11 11.60 20.64 17.88
CA LEU A 11 10.56 21.30 18.66
C LEU A 11 10.36 22.75 18.17
N GLY A 12 9.11 23.14 17.93
CA GLY A 12 8.77 24.46 17.38
C GLY A 12 8.78 24.53 15.85
N ASN A 13 9.22 23.49 15.14
CA ASN A 13 9.12 23.47 13.69
C ASN A 13 7.65 23.38 13.24
N PRO A 14 7.29 24.04 12.12
CA PRO A 14 5.95 23.93 11.56
C PRO A 14 5.68 22.50 11.08
N GLN A 15 4.39 22.15 10.99
CA GLN A 15 3.94 20.89 10.44
C GLN A 15 4.53 20.69 9.02
N LEU A 16 5.12 19.52 8.78
CA LEU A 16 5.64 19.15 7.47
C LEU A 16 4.49 18.96 6.48
N ARG A 17 4.55 19.68 5.35
CA ARG A 17 3.56 19.62 4.27
C ARG A 17 4.24 19.14 3.00
N VAL A 18 3.56 18.26 2.27
CA VAL A 18 3.98 17.77 0.95
C VAL A 18 2.86 18.13 -0.03
N PHE A 19 3.17 18.99 -1.00
CA PHE A 19 2.19 19.44 -1.99
C PHE A 19 2.08 18.49 -3.18
N LEU A 20 3.22 17.91 -3.58
CA LEU A 20 3.31 17.01 -4.74
C LEU A 20 3.86 15.66 -4.29
N PRO A 21 2.99 14.76 -3.82
CA PRO A 21 3.40 13.40 -3.45
C PRO A 21 3.83 12.62 -4.70
N ASP A 22 4.89 11.81 -4.56
CA ASP A 22 5.46 10.97 -5.62
C ASP A 22 5.01 9.51 -5.53
N PHE A 23 4.14 9.19 -4.56
CA PHE A 23 3.66 7.84 -4.32
C PHE A 23 2.48 7.48 -5.21
N TRP A 24 2.44 6.21 -5.59
CA TRP A 24 1.33 5.61 -6.33
C TRP A 24 0.58 4.61 -5.45
N VAL A 25 -0.70 4.45 -5.74
CA VAL A 25 -1.59 3.48 -5.11
C VAL A 25 -2.42 2.81 -6.21
N ARG A 26 -2.56 1.49 -6.15
CA ARG A 26 -3.34 0.70 -7.10
C ARG A 26 -4.37 -0.15 -6.36
N ILE A 27 -5.60 -0.21 -6.85
CA ILE A 27 -6.64 -1.12 -6.32
C ILE A 27 -6.32 -2.54 -6.79
N VAL A 28 -6.40 -3.50 -5.88
CA VAL A 28 -6.18 -4.92 -6.18
C VAL A 28 -7.50 -5.65 -6.06
N ASP A 29 -7.88 -6.33 -7.14
CA ASP A 29 -9.08 -7.17 -7.14
C ASP A 29 -8.97 -8.25 -6.08
N THR A 30 -10.06 -8.41 -5.34
CA THR A 30 -10.18 -9.47 -4.33
C THR A 30 -11.29 -10.44 -4.70
N PRO A 31 -11.08 -11.74 -4.43
CA PRO A 31 -12.04 -12.75 -4.81
C PRO A 31 -13.36 -12.55 -4.06
N LYS A 32 -14.47 -12.66 -4.78
CA LYS A 32 -15.82 -12.50 -4.21
C LYS A 32 -16.20 -13.66 -3.28
N CYS A 33 -15.58 -14.81 -3.43
CA CYS A 33 -15.84 -16.04 -2.66
C CYS A 33 -14.53 -16.72 -2.23
N GLY A 34 -14.62 -17.61 -1.23
CA GLY A 34 -13.49 -18.41 -0.74
C GLY A 34 -12.71 -17.78 0.44
N PRO A 35 -11.62 -18.43 0.87
CA PRO A 35 -10.86 -18.06 2.07
C PRO A 35 -10.12 -16.72 1.95
N GLY A 36 -9.92 -16.20 0.73
CA GLY A 36 -9.32 -14.89 0.47
C GLY A 36 -10.31 -13.73 0.41
N ARG A 37 -11.61 -13.97 0.70
CA ARG A 37 -12.64 -12.95 0.63
C ARG A 37 -12.43 -11.92 1.74
N LEU A 38 -12.45 -10.64 1.38
CA LEU A 38 -12.40 -9.55 2.33
C LEU A 38 -13.79 -9.18 2.88
N PRO A 39 -13.85 -8.60 4.09
CA PRO A 39 -15.06 -7.97 4.60
C PRO A 39 -15.60 -6.94 3.61
N LYS A 40 -16.93 -6.72 3.60
CA LYS A 40 -17.55 -5.77 2.67
C LYS A 40 -16.94 -4.38 2.79
N ASN A 41 -16.62 -3.92 3.99
CA ASN A 41 -16.03 -2.60 4.23
C ASN A 41 -14.51 -2.54 4.07
N CYS A 42 -13.88 -3.57 3.49
CA CYS A 42 -12.43 -3.64 3.35
C CYS A 42 -12.04 -3.67 1.88
N VAL A 43 -11.11 -2.78 1.50
CA VAL A 43 -10.54 -2.70 0.15
C VAL A 43 -9.05 -2.96 0.23
N LYS A 44 -8.55 -3.77 -0.71
CA LYS A 44 -7.13 -4.09 -0.84
C LYS A 44 -6.47 -3.17 -1.86
N PHE A 45 -5.37 -2.56 -1.46
CA PHE A 45 -4.52 -1.75 -2.31
C PHE A 45 -3.12 -2.33 -2.38
N GLU A 46 -2.47 -2.21 -3.54
CA GLU A 46 -1.03 -2.29 -3.70
C GLU A 46 -0.48 -0.87 -3.61
N VAL A 47 0.49 -0.66 -2.73
CA VAL A 47 1.03 0.67 -2.40
C VAL A 47 2.55 0.66 -2.53
N ASP A 48 3.14 1.83 -2.68
CA ASP A 48 4.59 1.97 -2.61
C ASP A 48 5.13 1.44 -1.26
N LYS A 49 6.22 0.67 -1.31
CA LYS A 49 6.90 0.08 -0.15
C LYS A 49 7.24 1.12 0.93
N ARG A 50 7.60 2.32 0.48
CA ARG A 50 8.06 3.44 1.32
C ARG A 50 6.92 4.11 2.09
N MET A 51 5.66 3.91 1.70
CA MET A 51 4.51 4.53 2.39
C MET A 51 4.28 3.93 3.77
N SER A 52 4.14 4.78 4.79
CA SER A 52 3.67 4.34 6.10
C SER A 52 2.14 4.17 6.12
N ARG A 53 1.61 3.54 7.18
CA ARG A 53 0.16 3.46 7.42
C ARG A 53 -0.51 4.84 7.40
N HIS A 54 0.14 5.84 7.98
CA HIS A 54 -0.36 7.20 8.05
C HIS A 54 -0.33 7.88 6.68
N ASP A 55 0.72 7.64 5.88
CA ASP A 55 0.79 8.17 4.51
C ASP A 55 -0.33 7.60 3.63
N VAL A 56 -0.64 6.31 3.75
CA VAL A 56 -1.75 5.69 2.98
C VAL A 56 -3.10 6.29 3.38
N ARG A 57 -3.33 6.45 4.69
CA ARG A 57 -4.56 7.08 5.19
C ARG A 57 -4.69 8.51 4.67
N GLU A 58 -3.66 9.33 4.82
CA GLU A 58 -3.65 10.72 4.37
C GLU A 58 -3.82 10.83 2.85
N TYR A 59 -3.22 9.92 2.08
CA TYR A 59 -3.35 9.86 0.62
C TYR A 59 -4.80 9.60 0.20
N LEU A 60 -5.46 8.61 0.80
CA LEU A 60 -6.84 8.26 0.49
C LEU A 60 -7.85 9.30 1.00
N GLU A 61 -7.62 9.88 2.18
CA GLU A 61 -8.50 10.90 2.76
C GLU A 61 -8.37 12.26 2.04
N LYS A 62 -7.15 12.68 1.64
CA LYS A 62 -6.93 14.02 1.06
C LYS A 62 -7.05 14.09 -0.46
N ILE A 63 -6.69 13.01 -1.18
CA ILE A 63 -6.73 13.00 -2.65
C ILE A 63 -8.06 12.42 -3.15
N TYR A 64 -8.54 11.35 -2.50
CA TYR A 64 -9.74 10.63 -2.93
C TYR A 64 -10.95 10.85 -2.02
N GLU A 65 -10.81 11.66 -0.96
CA GLU A 65 -11.89 11.99 -0.02
C GLU A 65 -12.57 10.76 0.59
N LEU A 66 -11.83 9.66 0.75
CA LEU A 66 -12.38 8.39 1.24
C LEU A 66 -12.52 8.38 2.77
N PRO A 67 -13.65 7.88 3.31
CA PRO A 67 -13.85 7.77 4.75
C PRO A 67 -13.09 6.56 5.34
N VAL A 68 -11.79 6.74 5.59
CA VAL A 68 -10.91 5.69 6.11
C VAL A 68 -11.04 5.55 7.63
N ARG A 69 -11.41 4.35 8.09
CA ARG A 69 -11.44 4.00 9.52
C ARG A 69 -10.08 3.57 10.02
N ASP A 70 -9.51 2.54 9.39
CA ASP A 70 -8.24 1.93 9.77
C ASP A 70 -7.50 1.38 8.54
N VAL A 71 -6.19 1.28 8.63
CA VAL A 71 -5.32 0.79 7.56
C VAL A 71 -4.36 -0.25 8.12
N ARG A 72 -4.31 -1.44 7.52
CA ARG A 72 -3.36 -2.48 7.89
C ARG A 72 -2.45 -2.78 6.70
N THR A 73 -1.15 -2.55 6.88
CA THR A 73 -0.16 -2.79 5.82
C THR A 73 0.57 -4.11 6.03
N PHE A 74 0.83 -4.83 4.95
CA PHE A 74 1.59 -6.07 4.92
C PHE A 74 2.55 -6.05 3.74
N VAL A 75 3.81 -6.44 3.97
CA VAL A 75 4.80 -6.61 2.89
C VAL A 75 4.82 -8.09 2.52
N LYS A 76 4.49 -8.39 1.26
CA LYS A 76 4.57 -9.73 0.69
C LYS A 76 5.95 -9.91 0.09
N GLU A 77 6.71 -10.81 0.67
CA GLU A 77 7.94 -11.32 0.08
C GLU A 77 7.62 -12.52 -0.80
N ASP A 78 8.00 -12.45 -2.07
CA ASP A 78 7.94 -13.58 -2.98
C ASP A 78 9.33 -14.24 -2.97
N ILE A 79 9.54 -15.14 -1.99
CA ILE A 79 10.74 -15.98 -1.94
C ILE A 79 10.41 -17.37 -2.51
N ASP A 80 10.74 -17.57 -3.77
CA ASP A 80 10.59 -18.86 -4.44
C ASP A 80 11.84 -19.74 -4.21
N TRP A 81 11.97 -20.32 -3.02
CA TRP A 81 13.08 -21.25 -2.70
C TRP A 81 13.13 -22.48 -3.62
N LEU A 82 11.99 -22.87 -4.17
CA LEU A 82 11.81 -24.09 -4.99
C LEU A 82 11.88 -23.84 -6.51
N LYS A 83 11.83 -22.59 -6.98
CA LYS A 83 11.82 -22.25 -8.42
C LYS A 83 13.05 -21.49 -8.88
N VAL A 84 14.21 -21.75 -8.29
CA VAL A 84 15.46 -21.21 -8.83
C VAL A 84 15.71 -21.90 -10.16
N ASN A 85 15.44 -21.20 -11.26
CA ASN A 85 15.70 -21.70 -12.60
C ASN A 85 17.21 -21.61 -12.89
N VAL A 86 17.98 -22.50 -12.25
CA VAL A 86 19.46 -22.47 -12.16
C VAL A 86 20.11 -22.37 -13.55
N ALA A 87 19.50 -23.03 -14.54
CA ALA A 87 19.96 -23.03 -15.93
C ALA A 87 19.81 -21.65 -16.62
N LYS A 88 18.70 -20.94 -16.37
CA LYS A 88 18.43 -19.63 -16.96
C LYS A 88 19.32 -18.53 -16.37
N TYR A 89 19.67 -18.66 -15.10
CA TYR A 89 20.31 -17.60 -14.32
C TYR A 89 21.77 -17.89 -13.96
N ARG A 90 22.43 -18.86 -14.61
CA ARG A 90 23.85 -19.21 -14.38
C ARG A 90 24.21 -19.39 -12.89
N ARG A 91 23.34 -20.05 -12.12
CA ARG A 91 23.49 -20.24 -10.65
C ARG A 91 23.42 -18.96 -9.79
N ALA A 92 23.01 -17.81 -10.34
CA ALA A 92 22.70 -16.63 -9.55
C ALA A 92 21.28 -16.71 -8.94
N LEU A 93 21.14 -16.22 -7.70
CA LEU A 93 19.85 -16.08 -7.02
C LEU A 93 19.24 -14.72 -7.38
N TRP A 94 18.02 -14.73 -7.90
CA TRP A 94 17.26 -13.51 -8.21
C TRP A 94 16.05 -13.45 -7.29
N LYS A 95 15.88 -12.34 -6.57
CA LYS A 95 14.69 -12.05 -5.78
C LYS A 95 13.80 -11.12 -6.60
N GLU A 96 12.53 -11.50 -6.76
CA GLU A 96 11.54 -10.58 -7.33
C GLU A 96 11.32 -9.39 -6.39
N GLU A 97 10.85 -8.28 -6.96
CA GLU A 97 10.51 -7.14 -6.14
C GLU A 97 9.34 -7.48 -5.22
N GLU A 98 9.57 -7.28 -3.92
CA GLU A 98 8.52 -7.40 -2.91
C GLU A 98 7.32 -6.49 -3.24
N ARG A 99 6.16 -6.78 -2.68
CA ARG A 99 4.96 -5.95 -2.88
C ARG A 99 4.39 -5.56 -1.54
N LYS A 100 4.00 -4.29 -1.39
CA LYS A 100 3.33 -3.84 -0.17
C LYS A 100 1.85 -3.73 -0.44
N TYR A 101 1.07 -4.41 0.39
CA TYR A 101 -0.38 -4.35 0.36
C TYR A 101 -0.90 -3.57 1.56
N ALA A 102 -1.99 -2.83 1.34
CA ALA A 102 -2.74 -2.14 2.37
C ALA A 102 -4.19 -2.63 2.36
N TYR A 103 -4.65 -3.14 3.49
CA TYR A 103 -6.06 -3.44 3.75
C TYR A 103 -6.68 -2.23 4.44
N VAL A 104 -7.56 -1.55 3.74
CA VAL A 104 -8.17 -0.30 4.19
C VAL A 104 -9.60 -0.61 4.59
N PHE A 105 -9.94 -0.31 5.85
CA PHE A 105 -11.29 -0.45 6.37
C PHE A 105 -11.99 0.91 6.27
N LEU A 106 -13.13 0.94 5.60
CA LEU A 106 -13.95 2.15 5.42
C LEU A 106 -15.00 2.27 6.53
N VAL A 107 -15.37 3.50 6.87
CA VAL A 107 -16.41 3.80 7.88
C VAL A 107 -17.81 3.49 7.34
N SER A 108 -18.10 3.95 6.12
CA SER A 108 -19.35 3.69 5.42
C SER A 108 -19.04 3.11 4.05
N PHE A 109 -19.72 2.02 3.70
CA PHE A 109 -19.51 1.33 2.43
C PHE A 109 -20.60 1.76 1.44
N ASN A 110 -20.49 2.98 0.92
CA ASN A 110 -21.28 3.42 -0.23
C ASN A 110 -20.42 3.28 -1.50
N LEU A 111 -20.51 2.11 -2.11
CA LEU A 111 -19.88 1.78 -3.40
C LEU A 111 -20.33 2.69 -4.55
N LEU A 112 -21.43 3.42 -4.37
CA LEU A 112 -22.06 4.27 -5.38
C LEU A 112 -21.24 5.53 -5.74
N LEU A 113 -20.22 5.88 -4.95
CA LEU A 113 -19.32 7.01 -5.22
C LEU A 113 -18.01 6.63 -5.92
N MET A 114 -17.77 5.35 -6.19
CA MET A 114 -16.53 4.84 -6.78
C MET A 114 -16.66 4.39 -8.26
N LEU A 115 -17.80 4.63 -8.91
CA LEU A 115 -18.05 4.45 -10.35
C LEU A 115 -18.37 5.81 -10.97
#